data_AF-A0A813MDZ9-F1
#
_entry.id   AF-A0A813MDZ9-F1
#
_cell.length_a   1.000
_cell.length_b   1.000
_cell.length_c   1.000
_cell.angle_alpha   90.00
_cell.angle_beta   90.00
_cell.angle_gamma   90.00
#
_symmetry.space_group_name_H-M   'P 1'
#
loop_
_entity.id
_entity.type
_entity.pdbx_description
1 polymer ?
#
loop_
_entity_poly.entity_id
_entity_poly.type
_entity_poly.pdbx_seq_one_letter_code
_entity_poly.pdbx_strand_id
1 'polypeptide(L)'
;MPVYNSLMDGHYFLNLLDKATEHINELCKSYECFVDESSDKYIQNDDVQGQIKTAIGKGQLLINQKFKQFRGLCDKNIREKNDSEPLKEGEFATLDDDLAGFWDMVYLQVEDIDKMFDKLAELKKNNWVIEVKQVAKTAPKKKTTGGPKTTETAASKARAEAARQRIQEMKKKAMLSKNQSQTTQDQITN
;
A
#
# COMPACT_ATOMS: atom_id res chain seq x y z
N MET A 1 46.98 9.16 -8.58
CA MET A 1 45.84 9.75 -9.32
C MET A 1 44.71 9.94 -8.33
N PRO A 2 44.15 11.14 -8.13
CA PRO A 2 42.98 11.30 -7.27
C PRO A 2 41.77 10.72 -8.01
N VAL A 3 41.09 9.78 -7.36
CA VAL A 3 39.85 9.17 -7.84
C VAL A 3 38.79 10.28 -7.88
N TYR A 4 38.16 10.50 -9.03
CA TYR A 4 37.02 11.41 -9.13
C TYR A 4 35.94 10.92 -8.15
N ASN A 5 35.60 11.77 -7.18
CA ASN A 5 34.50 11.55 -6.25
C ASN A 5 33.25 11.19 -7.08
N SER A 6 32.76 9.96 -6.95
CA SER A 6 31.40 9.66 -7.33
C SER A 6 30.49 10.51 -6.45
N LEU A 7 29.80 11.48 -7.05
CA LEU A 7 29.03 12.50 -6.32
C LEU A 7 27.85 11.88 -5.53
N MET A 8 27.54 10.61 -5.79
CA MET A 8 26.40 9.84 -5.28
C MET A 8 26.86 8.44 -4.84
N ASP A 9 27.91 8.37 -4.02
CA ASP A 9 28.39 7.11 -3.47
C ASP A 9 27.52 6.61 -2.29
N GLY A 10 27.81 5.41 -1.78
CA GLY A 10 27.09 4.86 -0.63
C GLY A 10 27.10 5.77 0.61
N HIS A 11 28.17 6.54 0.84
CA HIS A 11 28.23 7.47 1.98
C HIS A 11 27.27 8.64 1.81
N TYR A 12 27.18 9.21 0.60
CA TYR A 12 26.21 10.24 0.28
C TYR A 12 24.77 9.76 0.54
N PHE A 13 24.42 8.57 0.04
CA PHE A 13 23.08 8.02 0.19
C PHE A 13 22.75 7.63 1.64
N LEU A 14 23.70 7.16 2.43
CA LEU A 14 23.50 6.93 3.87
C LEU A 14 23.13 8.21 4.62
N ASN A 15 23.84 9.31 4.36
CA ASN A 15 23.52 10.60 4.97
C ASN A 15 22.13 11.11 4.55
N LEU A 16 21.75 10.90 3.29
CA LEU A 16 20.42 11.27 2.80
C LEU A 16 19.32 10.40 3.44
N LEU A 17 19.58 9.10 3.58
CA LEU A 17 18.70 8.15 4.25
C LEU A 17 18.50 8.49 5.73
N ASP A 18 19.57 8.84 6.44
CA ASP A 18 19.51 9.21 7.85
C ASP A 18 18.66 10.49 8.04
N LYS A 19 18.83 11.51 7.19
CA LYS A 19 17.97 12.72 7.20
C LYS A 19 16.51 12.41 6.93
N ALA A 20 16.22 11.59 5.92
CA ALA A 20 14.84 11.17 5.63
C ALA A 20 14.22 10.37 6.78
N THR A 21 15.04 9.55 7.47
CA THR A 21 14.62 8.77 8.65
C THR A 21 14.25 9.67 9.82
N GLU A 22 15.08 10.68 10.09
CA GLU A 22 14.82 11.67 11.13
C GLU A 22 13.52 12.43 10.85
N HIS A 23 13.37 12.98 9.64
CA HIS A 23 12.18 13.69 9.19
C HIS A 23 10.88 12.88 9.36
N ILE A 24 10.83 11.64 8.85
CA ILE A 24 9.64 10.78 8.98
C ILE A 24 9.37 10.43 10.45
N ASN A 25 10.41 10.21 11.26
CA ASN A 25 10.23 9.92 12.68
C ASN A 25 9.70 11.12 13.45
N GLU A 26 10.16 12.34 13.16
CA GLU A 26 9.65 13.57 13.75
C GLU A 26 8.18 13.78 13.41
N LEU A 27 7.80 13.60 12.13
CA LEU A 27 6.40 13.63 11.71
C LEU A 27 5.58 12.59 12.49
N CYS A 28 6.02 11.33 12.51
CA CYS A 28 5.31 10.28 13.25
C CYS A 28 5.11 10.63 14.72
N LYS A 29 6.18 11.05 15.43
CA LYS A 29 6.13 11.40 16.86
C LYS A 29 5.22 12.58 17.13
N SER A 30 5.28 13.63 16.30
CA SER A 30 4.46 14.83 16.48
C SER A 30 2.96 14.51 16.38
N TYR A 31 2.59 13.62 15.46
CA TYR A 31 1.19 13.20 15.28
C TYR A 31 0.75 12.13 16.28
N GLU A 32 1.66 11.27 16.75
CA GLU A 32 1.40 10.31 17.83
C GLU A 32 1.06 11.04 19.14
N CYS A 33 1.91 11.98 19.56
CA CYS A 33 1.66 12.83 20.73
C CYS A 33 0.34 13.61 20.59
N PHE A 34 0.06 14.11 19.39
CA PHE A 34 -1.19 14.82 19.12
C PHE A 34 -2.43 13.92 19.28
N VAL A 35 -2.37 12.65 18.84
CA VAL A 35 -3.48 11.70 19.01
C VAL A 35 -3.69 11.37 20.49
N ASP A 36 -2.60 11.16 21.23
CA ASP A 36 -2.66 10.85 22.67
C ASP A 36 -3.24 12.02 23.48
N GLU A 37 -2.80 13.26 23.22
CA GLU A 37 -3.32 14.46 23.87
C GLU A 37 -4.77 14.78 23.48
N SER A 38 -5.15 14.48 22.23
CA SER A 38 -6.47 14.83 21.70
C SER A 38 -7.55 13.80 22.00
N SER A 39 -7.16 12.60 22.46
CA SER A 39 -8.08 11.56 22.94
C SER A 39 -9.02 12.07 24.03
N ASP A 40 -8.65 13.13 24.76
CA ASP A 40 -9.45 13.69 25.84
C ASP A 40 -10.36 14.87 25.45
N LYS A 41 -10.16 15.57 24.31
CA LYS A 41 -10.94 16.79 24.01
C LYS A 41 -11.24 17.17 22.54
N TYR A 42 -10.41 16.83 21.55
CA TYR A 42 -10.44 17.54 20.25
C TYR A 42 -10.61 16.70 18.98
N ILE A 43 -10.26 15.41 18.95
CA ILE A 43 -10.55 14.56 17.78
C ILE A 43 -11.79 13.72 18.07
N GLN A 44 -12.98 14.30 17.89
CA GLN A 44 -14.24 13.53 17.92
C GLN A 44 -14.49 12.71 16.65
N ASN A 45 -13.55 12.74 15.70
CA ASN A 45 -13.69 12.06 14.42
C ASN A 45 -12.75 10.87 14.32
N ASP A 46 -13.29 9.67 14.56
CA ASP A 46 -12.58 8.39 14.45
C ASP A 46 -11.90 8.20 13.07
N ASP A 47 -12.47 8.78 12.00
CA ASP A 47 -11.90 8.69 10.65
C ASP A 47 -10.56 9.45 10.56
N VAL A 48 -10.48 10.63 11.20
CA VAL A 48 -9.24 11.41 11.27
C VAL A 48 -8.18 10.66 12.07
N GLN A 49 -8.55 10.09 13.23
CA GLN A 49 -7.60 9.28 14.01
C GLN A 49 -7.10 8.06 13.22
N GLY A 50 -8.00 7.40 12.48
CA GLY A 50 -7.66 6.30 11.59
C GLY A 50 -6.69 6.71 10.49
N GLN A 51 -6.90 7.89 9.88
CA GLN A 51 -5.98 8.44 8.88
C GLN A 51 -4.60 8.76 9.46
N ILE A 52 -4.54 9.36 10.66
CA ILE A 52 -3.27 9.64 11.36
C ILE A 52 -2.52 8.33 11.66
N LYS A 53 -3.19 7.36 12.29
CA LYS A 53 -2.60 6.05 12.61
C LYS A 53 -2.11 5.32 11.36
N THR A 54 -2.84 5.43 10.26
CA THR A 54 -2.44 4.86 8.96
C THR A 54 -1.18 5.55 8.41
N ALA A 55 -1.09 6.88 8.49
CA ALA A 55 0.08 7.63 8.05
C ALA A 55 1.32 7.26 8.87
N ILE A 56 1.19 7.24 10.20
CA ILE A 56 2.27 6.81 11.12
C ILE A 56 2.71 5.38 10.80
N GLY A 57 1.76 4.45 10.65
CA GLY A 57 2.06 3.06 10.33
C GLY A 57 2.82 2.90 9.01
N LYS A 58 2.43 3.64 7.97
CA LYS A 58 3.16 3.66 6.69
C LYS A 58 4.56 4.23 6.81
N GLY A 59 4.73 5.34 7.54
CA GLY A 59 6.04 5.93 7.80
C GLY A 59 6.98 4.96 8.51
N GLN A 60 6.51 4.35 9.59
CA GLN A 60 7.28 3.35 10.34
C GLN A 60 7.57 2.10 9.51
N LEU A 61 6.66 1.68 8.65
CA LEU A 61 6.88 0.54 7.75
C LEU A 61 7.98 0.84 6.72
N LEU A 62 7.98 2.05 6.14
CA LEU A 62 8.99 2.46 5.17
C LEU A 62 10.38 2.42 5.81
N ILE A 63 10.53 2.99 7.01
CA ILE A 63 11.77 2.99 7.78
C ILE A 63 12.19 1.55 8.11
N ASN A 64 11.27 0.73 8.62
CA ASN A 64 11.61 -0.61 9.09
C ASN A 64 11.84 -1.63 7.97
N GLN A 65 11.47 -1.32 6.74
CA GLN A 65 11.62 -2.22 5.60
C GLN A 65 12.55 -1.65 4.55
N LYS A 66 12.08 -0.65 3.79
CA LYS A 66 12.80 -0.16 2.61
C LYS A 66 14.07 0.58 2.98
N PHE A 67 14.07 1.37 4.05
CA PHE A 67 15.28 2.07 4.49
C PHE A 67 16.34 1.09 5.00
N LYS A 68 15.95 0.05 5.75
CA LYS A 68 16.89 -1.01 6.17
C LYS A 68 17.49 -1.75 4.98
N GLN A 69 16.68 -2.05 3.96
CA GLN A 69 17.17 -2.65 2.71
C GLN A 69 18.17 -1.73 2.00
N PHE A 70 17.84 -0.44 1.87
CA PHE A 70 18.69 0.53 1.20
C PHE A 70 20.02 0.77 1.93
N ARG A 71 19.99 0.86 3.27
CA ARG A 71 21.20 0.97 4.10
C ARG A 71 22.15 -0.21 3.84
N GLY A 72 21.63 -1.44 3.83
CA GLY A 72 22.45 -2.62 3.53
C GLY A 72 23.05 -2.60 2.12
N LEU A 73 22.34 -2.02 1.14
CA LEU A 73 22.84 -1.83 -0.21
C LEU A 73 23.98 -0.79 -0.26
N CYS A 74 23.83 0.32 0.47
CA CYS A 74 24.88 1.34 0.61
C CYS A 74 26.14 0.77 1.29
N ASP A 75 25.95 0.04 2.39
CA ASP A 75 27.07 -0.61 3.12
C ASP A 75 27.80 -1.61 2.21
N LYS A 76 27.07 -2.37 1.38
CA LYS A 76 27.66 -3.28 0.39
C LYS A 76 28.48 -2.52 -0.66
N ASN A 77 27.94 -1.45 -1.26
CA ASN A 77 28.68 -0.60 -2.22
C ASN A 77 29.96 -0.01 -1.62
N ILE A 78 29.91 0.45 -0.36
CA ILE A 78 31.08 1.00 0.34
C ILE A 78 32.14 -0.09 0.54
N ARG A 79 31.75 -1.29 0.98
CA ARG A 79 32.69 -2.40 1.21
C ARG A 79 33.35 -2.86 -0.08
N GLU A 80 32.59 -3.03 -1.16
CA GLU A 80 33.10 -3.42 -2.47
C GLU A 80 34.08 -2.39 -3.08
N LYS A 81 33.97 -1.12 -2.70
CA LYS A 81 34.91 -0.06 -3.13
C LYS A 81 36.18 0.01 -2.27
N ASN A 82 36.10 -0.34 -0.98
CA ASN A 82 37.23 -0.25 -0.05
C ASN A 82 38.06 -1.53 -0.01
N ASP A 83 37.42 -2.69 -0.13
CA ASP A 83 38.12 -3.96 -0.21
C ASP A 83 38.62 -4.17 -1.64
N SER A 84 39.93 -4.29 -1.81
CA SER A 84 40.55 -4.70 -3.09
C SER A 84 40.33 -6.18 -3.41
N GLU A 85 39.42 -6.85 -2.69
CA GLU A 85 39.11 -8.25 -2.95
C GLU A 85 38.33 -8.37 -4.26
N PRO A 86 38.81 -9.20 -5.20
CA PRO A 86 38.07 -9.45 -6.42
C PRO A 86 36.71 -10.03 -6.08
N LEU A 87 35.67 -9.44 -6.66
CA LEU A 87 34.29 -9.90 -6.60
C LEU A 87 34.27 -11.42 -6.85
N LYS A 88 33.62 -12.20 -5.98
CA LYS A 88 33.53 -13.65 -6.18
C LYS A 88 32.78 -13.92 -7.47
N GLU A 89 33.21 -14.95 -8.20
CA GLU A 89 32.61 -15.31 -9.49
C GLU A 89 31.09 -15.53 -9.34
N GLY A 90 30.31 -14.69 -10.03
CA GLY A 90 28.84 -14.72 -9.99
C GLY A 90 28.17 -13.73 -9.03
N GLU A 91 28.91 -12.95 -8.24
CA GLU A 91 28.35 -11.80 -7.52
C GLU A 91 28.25 -10.60 -8.46
N PHE A 92 27.12 -9.87 -8.42
CA PHE A 92 26.99 -8.59 -9.09
C PHE A 92 27.40 -7.49 -8.10
N ALA A 93 28.36 -6.65 -8.52
CA ALA A 93 28.78 -5.49 -7.77
C ALA A 93 27.60 -4.52 -7.70
N THR A 94 27.40 -3.91 -6.54
CA THR A 94 26.40 -2.86 -6.38
C THR A 94 26.98 -1.58 -6.97
N LEU A 95 26.52 -1.19 -8.16
CA LEU A 95 26.99 0.05 -8.78
C LEU A 95 26.32 1.26 -8.15
N ASP A 96 26.93 2.42 -8.34
CA ASP A 96 26.35 3.69 -7.88
C ASP A 96 25.00 3.97 -8.55
N ASP A 97 24.81 3.48 -9.79
CA ASP A 97 23.53 3.52 -10.51
C ASP A 97 22.45 2.65 -9.85
N ASP A 98 22.83 1.50 -9.25
CA ASP A 98 21.90 0.66 -8.50
C ASP A 98 21.39 1.37 -7.23
N LEU A 99 22.27 2.14 -6.58
CA LEU A 99 21.89 2.96 -5.42
C LEU A 99 20.94 4.09 -5.83
N ALA A 100 21.24 4.80 -6.91
CA ALA A 100 20.39 5.88 -7.40
C ALA A 100 18.98 5.36 -7.78
N GLY A 101 18.89 4.26 -8.53
CA GLY A 101 17.62 3.67 -8.93
C GLY A 101 16.78 3.16 -7.75
N PHE A 102 17.43 2.56 -6.74
CA PHE A 102 16.73 2.15 -5.52
C PHE A 102 16.27 3.37 -4.71
N TRP A 103 17.12 4.40 -4.60
CA TRP A 103 16.79 5.64 -3.91
C TRP A 103 15.59 6.33 -4.54
N ASP A 104 15.51 6.44 -5.87
CA ASP A 104 14.36 7.05 -6.56
C ASP A 104 13.04 6.36 -6.16
N MET A 105 13.05 5.02 -6.09
CA MET A 105 11.88 4.25 -5.67
C MET A 105 11.54 4.45 -4.19
N VAL A 106 12.54 4.58 -3.32
CA VAL A 106 12.35 4.88 -1.90
C VAL A 106 11.82 6.29 -1.72
N TYR A 107 12.37 7.25 -2.45
CA TYR A 107 12.01 8.67 -2.38
C TYR A 107 10.57 8.92 -2.79
N LEU A 108 10.06 8.23 -3.82
CA LEU A 108 8.64 8.28 -4.17
C LEU A 108 7.72 7.89 -2.99
N GLN A 109 8.14 6.92 -2.17
CA GLN A 109 7.37 6.54 -0.98
C GLN A 109 7.50 7.58 0.14
N VAL A 110 8.65 8.25 0.27
CA VAL A 110 8.83 9.38 1.19
C VAL A 110 7.87 10.51 0.81
N GLU A 111 7.83 10.90 -0.47
CA GLU A 111 6.90 11.93 -0.96
C GLU A 111 5.43 11.57 -0.73
N ASP A 112 5.07 10.31 -0.89
CA ASP A 112 3.71 9.84 -0.62
C ASP A 112 3.34 9.96 0.87
N ILE A 113 4.29 9.71 1.77
CA ILE A 113 4.11 9.92 3.22
C ILE A 113 4.01 11.41 3.54
N ASP A 114 4.87 12.25 2.98
CA ASP A 114 4.82 13.70 3.16
C ASP A 114 3.46 14.26 2.74
N LYS A 115 2.96 13.86 1.57
CA LYS A 115 1.61 14.24 1.10
C LYS A 115 0.50 13.79 2.06
N MET A 116 0.65 12.62 2.68
CA MET A 116 -0.30 12.15 3.69
C MET A 116 -0.29 13.06 4.93
N PHE A 117 0.89 13.46 5.41
CA PHE A 117 1.02 14.38 6.54
C PHE A 117 0.59 15.80 6.20
N ASP A 118 0.85 16.31 4.99
CA ASP A 118 0.38 17.61 4.52
C ASP A 118 -1.15 17.70 4.52
N LYS A 119 -1.82 16.64 4.05
CA LYS A 119 -3.28 16.54 4.10
C LYS A 119 -3.80 16.55 5.54
N LEU A 120 -3.11 15.87 6.45
CA LEU A 120 -3.45 15.89 7.88
C LEU A 120 -3.20 17.28 8.50
N ALA A 121 -2.16 18.00 8.05
CA ALA A 121 -1.88 19.37 8.48
C ALA A 121 -2.95 20.35 7.98
N GLU A 122 -3.48 20.19 6.77
CA GLU A 122 -4.63 20.95 6.28
C GLU A 122 -5.90 20.67 7.11
N LEU A 123 -6.18 19.39 7.40
CA LEU A 123 -7.30 19.03 8.27
C LEU A 123 -7.15 19.65 9.67
N LYS A 124 -5.94 19.67 10.23
CA LYS A 124 -5.64 20.34 11.50
C LYS A 124 -5.95 21.84 11.44
N LYS A 125 -5.57 22.53 10.36
CA LYS A 125 -5.88 23.97 10.15
C LYS A 125 -7.39 24.21 10.04
N ASN A 126 -8.12 23.27 9.45
CA ASN A 126 -9.59 23.31 9.33
C ASN A 126 -10.31 22.72 10.55
N ASN A 127 -9.66 22.71 11.73
CA ASN A 127 -10.24 22.23 12.99
C ASN A 127 -10.81 20.80 12.90
N TRP A 128 -10.13 19.94 12.13
CA TRP A 128 -10.49 18.54 11.87
C TRP A 128 -11.85 18.34 11.18
N VAL A 129 -12.39 19.40 10.58
CA VAL A 129 -13.59 19.33 9.76
C VAL A 129 -13.20 18.67 8.45
N ILE A 130 -13.61 17.41 8.30
CA ILE A 130 -13.65 16.79 6.98
C ILE A 130 -14.74 17.54 6.23
N GLU A 131 -14.36 18.45 5.33
CA GLU A 131 -15.31 18.96 4.35
C GLU A 131 -15.80 17.76 3.57
N VAL A 132 -16.99 17.28 3.93
CA VAL A 132 -17.79 16.44 3.06
C VAL A 132 -18.20 17.37 1.93
N LYS A 133 -17.28 17.62 0.98
CA LYS A 133 -17.71 17.82 -0.39
C LYS A 133 -18.66 16.67 -0.61
N GLN A 134 -19.95 16.99 -0.77
CA GLN A 134 -20.95 16.05 -1.23
C GLN A 134 -20.53 15.63 -2.64
N VAL A 135 -19.51 14.79 -2.73
CA VAL A 135 -19.31 13.91 -3.84
C VAL A 135 -20.47 12.96 -3.67
N ALA A 136 -21.57 13.28 -4.37
CA ALA A 136 -22.65 12.36 -4.63
C ALA A 136 -22.03 10.97 -4.76
N LYS A 137 -22.45 10.02 -3.91
CA LYS A 137 -21.92 8.66 -3.82
C LYS A 137 -21.89 8.01 -5.20
N THR A 138 -20.83 8.23 -5.97
CA THR A 138 -20.52 7.45 -7.15
C THR A 138 -19.55 6.39 -6.67
N ALA A 139 -20.13 5.24 -6.33
CA ALA A 139 -19.40 4.00 -6.11
C ALA A 139 -18.34 3.81 -7.20
N PRO A 140 -17.12 3.34 -6.87
CA PRO A 140 -16.10 3.11 -7.88
C PRO A 140 -16.47 1.86 -8.69
N LYS A 141 -17.13 2.05 -9.84
CA LYS A 141 -17.15 1.03 -10.89
C LYS A 141 -15.78 1.05 -11.58
N LYS A 142 -15.08 -0.08 -11.47
CA LYS A 142 -13.95 -0.50 -12.30
C LYS A 142 -14.06 0.08 -13.71
N LYS A 143 -13.04 0.82 -14.16
CA LYS A 143 -12.79 1.05 -15.58
C LYS A 143 -12.15 -0.22 -16.15
N THR A 144 -12.94 -1.06 -16.80
CA THR A 144 -12.49 -1.81 -17.98
C THR A 144 -13.03 -1.06 -19.19
N THR A 145 -12.11 -0.43 -19.90
CA THR A 145 -12.09 -0.18 -21.36
C THR A 145 -13.40 -0.36 -22.14
N GLY A 146 -13.90 0.76 -22.70
CA GLY A 146 -14.48 0.85 -24.04
C GLY A 146 -15.82 0.14 -24.34
N GLY A 147 -16.91 0.90 -24.37
CA GLY A 147 -18.17 0.49 -25.02
C GLY A 147 -19.30 1.54 -24.86
N PRO A 148 -20.08 1.90 -25.90
CA PRO A 148 -21.04 3.00 -25.83
C PRO A 148 -22.26 2.66 -24.95
N LYS A 149 -22.73 3.68 -24.21
CA LYS A 149 -23.96 3.65 -23.39
C LYS A 149 -25.17 3.14 -24.19
N THR A 150 -25.89 2.16 -23.65
CA THR A 150 -27.27 1.87 -24.03
C THR A 150 -28.18 1.94 -22.80
N THR A 151 -29.28 2.67 -23.00
CA THR A 151 -30.41 2.89 -22.11
C THR A 151 -31.07 1.58 -21.67
N GLU A 152 -31.42 1.48 -20.38
CA GLU A 152 -32.15 0.33 -19.82
C GLU A 152 -33.57 0.23 -20.41
N THR A 153 -33.78 -0.71 -21.33
CA THR A 153 -35.11 -1.14 -21.77
C THR A 153 -35.57 -2.38 -20.99
N ALA A 154 -36.90 -2.56 -20.86
CA ALA A 154 -37.59 -3.64 -20.13
C ALA A 154 -37.09 -5.07 -20.43
N ALA A 155 -36.42 -5.30 -21.56
CA ALA A 155 -35.77 -6.57 -21.92
C ALA A 155 -34.64 -6.98 -20.94
N SER A 156 -33.96 -6.03 -20.29
CA SER A 156 -32.87 -6.31 -19.34
C SER A 156 -33.37 -6.90 -18.02
N LYS A 157 -34.58 -6.53 -17.57
CA LYS A 157 -35.23 -7.13 -16.39
C LYS A 157 -35.64 -8.58 -16.67
N ALA A 158 -36.25 -8.85 -17.82
CA ALA A 158 -36.65 -10.20 -18.20
C ALA A 158 -35.46 -11.18 -18.31
N ARG A 159 -34.31 -10.71 -18.79
CA ARG A 159 -33.07 -11.52 -18.86
C ARG A 159 -32.47 -11.81 -17.48
N ALA A 160 -32.51 -10.84 -16.57
CA ALA A 160 -32.02 -11.02 -15.20
C ALA A 160 -32.90 -12.02 -14.41
N GLU A 161 -34.21 -12.01 -14.66
CA GLU A 161 -35.16 -12.92 -14.02
C GLU A 161 -35.02 -14.36 -14.56
N ALA A 162 -34.86 -14.52 -15.88
CA ALA A 162 -34.58 -15.81 -16.49
C ALA A 162 -33.24 -16.42 -16.02
N ALA A 163 -32.21 -15.59 -15.81
CA ALA A 163 -30.94 -16.05 -15.26
C ALA A 163 -31.06 -16.52 -13.80
N ARG A 164 -31.86 -15.82 -12.98
CA ARG A 164 -32.12 -16.21 -11.59
C ARG A 164 -32.90 -17.52 -11.50
N GLN A 165 -33.91 -17.73 -12.36
CA GLN A 165 -34.66 -18.98 -12.41
C GLN A 165 -33.78 -20.17 -12.79
N ARG A 166 -32.89 -20.03 -13.79
CA ARG A 166 -31.94 -21.09 -14.15
C ARG A 166 -30.98 -21.47 -13.02
N ILE A 167 -30.50 -20.49 -12.25
CA ILE A 167 -29.61 -20.75 -11.11
C ILE A 167 -30.37 -21.49 -9.99
N GLN A 168 -31.63 -21.13 -9.72
CA GLN A 168 -32.45 -21.83 -8.73
C GLN A 168 -32.77 -23.26 -9.16
N GLU A 169 -33.05 -23.48 -10.45
CA GLU A 169 -33.34 -24.81 -10.98
C GLU A 169 -32.11 -25.72 -10.93
N MET A 170 -30.92 -25.21 -11.29
CA MET A 170 -29.66 -25.95 -11.10
C MET A 170 -29.39 -26.28 -9.62
N LYS A 171 -29.63 -25.33 -8.70
CA LYS A 171 -29.48 -25.59 -7.27
C LYS A 171 -30.43 -26.67 -6.75
N LYS A 172 -31.68 -26.67 -7.22
CA LYS A 172 -32.67 -27.68 -6.85
C LYS A 172 -32.26 -29.07 -7.37
N LYS A 173 -31.80 -29.16 -8.63
CA LYS A 173 -31.29 -30.41 -9.22
C LYS A 173 -30.05 -30.93 -8.48
N ALA A 174 -29.14 -30.04 -8.09
CA ALA A 174 -27.94 -30.42 -7.34
C ALA A 174 -28.28 -30.94 -5.93
N MET A 175 -29.27 -30.35 -5.24
CA MET A 175 -29.73 -30.86 -3.94
C MET A 175 -30.41 -32.23 -4.05
N LEU A 176 -31.24 -32.44 -5.07
CA LEU A 176 -31.89 -33.74 -5.33
C LEU A 176 -30.85 -34.84 -5.64
N SER A 177 -29.82 -34.52 -6.42
CA SER A 177 -28.71 -35.45 -6.69
C SER A 177 -27.91 -35.76 -5.42
N LYS A 178 -27.70 -34.78 -4.54
CA LYS A 178 -26.96 -34.99 -3.28
C LYS A 178 -27.74 -35.86 -2.29
N ASN A 179 -29.07 -35.77 -2.29
CA ASN A 179 -29.93 -36.59 -1.44
C ASN A 179 -30.01 -38.05 -1.95
N GLN A 180 -29.93 -38.30 -3.26
CA GLN A 180 -29.85 -39.67 -3.80
C GLN A 180 -28.50 -40.33 -3.50
N SER A 181 -27.40 -39.58 -3.51
CA SER A 181 -26.07 -40.13 -3.18
C SER A 181 -25.90 -40.48 -1.69
N GLN A 182 -26.71 -39.92 -0.79
CA GLN A 182 -26.71 -40.31 0.63
C GLN A 182 -27.59 -41.54 0.91
N THR A 183 -28.68 -41.77 0.17
CA THR A 183 -29.57 -42.94 0.39
C THR A 183 -28.97 -44.27 -0.10
N THR A 184 -27.96 -44.26 -0.98
CA THR A 184 -27.33 -45.51 -1.49
C THR A 184 -26.14 -45.99 -0.64
N GLN A 185 -25.67 -45.21 0.34
CA GLN A 185 -24.53 -45.61 1.18
C GLN A 185 -24.93 -46.31 2.50
N ASP A 186 -26.20 -46.23 2.92
CA ASP A 186 -26.73 -46.88 4.13
C ASP A 186 -27.35 -48.28 3.89
N GLN A 187 -27.18 -48.90 2.70
CA GLN A 187 -27.65 -50.26 2.41
C GLN A 187 -26.53 -51.29 2.12
N ILE A 188 -25.25 -50.95 2.29
CA ILE A 188 -24.13 -51.91 2.12
C ILE A 188 -23.38 -52.13 3.45
N THR A 189 -23.99 -51.83 4.59
CA THR A 189 -23.43 -52.23 5.89
C THR A 189 -24.55 -52.71 6.80
N ASN A 190 -25.07 -53.90 6.45
CA ASN A 190 -25.69 -54.81 7.41
C ASN A 190 -25.34 -56.24 7.02
#